data_AF-A0A2K3L821-F1
#
_entry.id   AF-A0A2K3L821-F1
#
_cell.length_a   1.000
_cell.length_b   1.000
_cell.length_c   1.000
_cell.angle_alpha   90.00
_cell.angle_beta   90.00
_cell.angle_gamma   90.00
#
_symmetry.space_group_name_H-M   'P 1'
#
loop_
_entity.id
_entity.type
_entity.pdbx_description
1 polymer ?
#
loop_
_entity_poly.entity_id
_entity_poly.type
_entity_poly.pdbx_seq_one_letter_code
_entity_poly.pdbx_strand_id
1 'polypeptide(L)'
;MMMATMAKSVSLNYSDALTKSILFFEGQRSGKLPPSQRMKWRKDSALNDGQDIHMDMVGGYYDAGDNVKFHFPMAFTTTMLAWSVIEFGDKMGSDLQYAFEAIRWGTDYFLKATIIPNIVVAQIGNPNSDHGCSERPEDMDTSRQAYYLTQNKPGSEVSSEIAAALAASSIAFSKTDGQYSNVLLTRAKQVFDFANNYRGSYNDSIGDGACPFYCDFNGYMDELIWGAAWLYKASNDQTYWNFVKSNIQSIEFSSIVRNINGFKVLANGGSFAEFGWDSKHAGINVLVSQVSFIVVHCFSG
;
A
#
# COMPACT_ATOMS: atom_id res chain seq x y z
N MET A 1 4.99 58.04 -18.51
CA MET A 1 5.86 56.85 -18.70
C MET A 1 5.60 55.92 -17.52
N MET A 2 4.66 54.99 -17.65
CA MET A 2 4.35 54.01 -16.60
C MET A 2 5.30 52.83 -16.76
N MET A 3 6.16 52.59 -15.77
CA MET A 3 6.93 51.35 -15.67
C MET A 3 5.99 50.25 -15.20
N ALA A 4 5.73 49.28 -16.06
CA ALA A 4 5.11 48.03 -15.67
C ALA A 4 6.16 47.16 -14.95
N THR A 5 5.98 46.94 -13.65
CA THR A 5 6.71 45.91 -12.92
C THR A 5 6.18 44.54 -13.34
N MET A 6 6.95 43.78 -14.12
CA MET A 6 6.68 42.37 -14.35
C MET A 6 6.90 41.60 -13.04
N ALA A 7 5.82 41.07 -12.47
CA ALA A 7 5.92 40.09 -11.41
C ALA A 7 6.60 38.83 -11.97
N LYS A 8 7.77 38.48 -11.45
CA LYS A 8 8.48 37.24 -11.81
C LYS A 8 7.63 36.07 -11.30
N SER A 9 7.07 35.27 -12.20
CA SER A 9 6.45 33.98 -11.84
C SER A 9 7.49 33.16 -11.07
N VAL A 10 7.20 32.85 -9.81
CA VAL A 10 8.01 31.90 -9.03
C VAL A 10 7.66 30.52 -9.57
N SER A 11 8.49 29.99 -10.48
CA SER A 11 8.36 28.61 -10.91
C SER A 11 8.72 27.69 -9.75
N LEU A 12 7.79 26.84 -9.33
CA LEU A 12 8.05 25.82 -8.31
C LEU A 12 9.09 24.82 -8.84
N ASN A 13 10.10 24.50 -8.03
CA ASN A 13 11.10 23.50 -8.37
C ASN A 13 10.58 22.10 -8.02
N TYR A 14 9.86 21.46 -8.95
CA TYR A 14 9.29 20.13 -8.75
C TYR A 14 10.35 19.03 -8.59
N SER A 15 11.55 19.22 -9.13
CA SER A 15 12.66 18.27 -8.93
C SER A 15 13.11 18.26 -7.47
N ASP A 16 13.31 19.44 -6.87
CA ASP A 16 13.66 19.57 -5.45
C ASP A 16 12.55 19.02 -4.54
N ALA A 17 11.28 19.26 -4.89
CA ALA A 17 10.14 18.70 -4.17
C ALA A 17 10.11 17.16 -4.24
N LEU A 18 10.38 16.57 -5.41
CA LEU A 18 10.46 15.11 -5.58
C LEU A 18 11.60 14.51 -4.76
N THR A 19 12.81 15.09 -4.83
CA THR A 19 13.96 14.63 -4.05
C THR A 19 13.65 14.60 -2.55
N LYS A 20 13.01 15.66 -2.03
CA LYS A 20 12.61 15.76 -0.63
C LYS A 20 11.50 14.78 -0.25
N SER A 21 10.53 14.56 -1.14
CA SER A 21 9.47 13.57 -0.95
C SER A 21 10.03 12.15 -0.82
N ILE A 22 10.99 11.77 -1.66
CA ILE A 22 11.63 10.45 -1.56
C ILE A 22 12.49 10.34 -0.29
N LEU A 23 13.20 11.42 0.07
CA LEU A 23 13.99 11.46 1.30
C LEU A 23 13.12 11.30 2.56
N PHE A 24 11.86 11.76 2.54
CA PHE A 24 10.90 11.53 3.62
C PHE A 24 10.69 10.04 3.88
N PHE A 25 10.57 9.20 2.85
CA PHE A 25 10.45 7.74 3.04
C PHE A 25 11.67 7.14 3.75
N GLU A 26 12.88 7.61 3.46
CA GLU A 26 14.06 7.18 4.24
C GLU A 26 13.94 7.56 5.72
N GLY A 27 13.34 8.71 6.00
CA GLY A 27 12.99 9.19 7.32
C GLY A 27 11.97 8.32 8.05
N GLN A 28 11.19 7.50 7.34
CA GLN A 28 10.15 6.60 7.89
C GLN A 28 10.58 5.13 8.01
N ARG A 29 11.74 4.73 7.47
CA ARG A 29 12.21 3.33 7.47
C ARG A 29 12.31 2.77 8.89
N SER A 30 11.63 1.67 9.21
CA SER A 30 11.82 0.92 10.46
C SER A 30 12.78 -0.25 10.27
N GLY A 31 13.33 -0.80 11.34
CA GLY A 31 14.25 -1.93 11.30
C GLY A 31 15.72 -1.52 11.19
N LYS A 32 16.54 -2.42 10.66
CA LYS A 32 17.97 -2.19 10.45
C LYS A 32 18.21 -1.33 9.21
N LEU A 33 18.77 -0.14 9.38
CA LEU A 33 18.97 0.81 8.30
C LEU A 33 20.15 0.41 7.40
N PRO A 34 20.07 0.65 6.08
CA PRO A 34 21.15 0.33 5.17
C PRO A 34 22.33 1.31 5.36
N PRO A 35 23.57 0.91 5.07
CA PRO A 35 24.72 1.83 5.12
C PRO A 35 24.55 3.07 4.21
N SER A 36 23.77 2.94 3.13
CA SER A 36 23.43 4.00 2.18
C SER A 36 22.40 5.01 2.70
N GLN A 37 21.80 4.80 3.87
CA GLN A 37 20.78 5.70 4.46
C GLN A 37 21.26 7.16 4.47
N ARG A 38 20.50 8.08 3.85
CA ARG A 38 20.87 9.51 3.79
C ARG A 38 20.41 10.28 5.02
N MET A 39 19.30 9.87 5.64
CA MET A 39 18.77 10.47 6.86
C MET A 39 19.54 10.03 8.11
N LYS A 40 20.69 10.65 8.36
CA LYS A 40 21.66 10.25 9.41
C LYS A 40 21.20 10.46 10.86
N TRP A 41 20.11 11.17 11.08
CA TRP A 41 19.51 11.32 12.41
C TRP A 41 18.62 10.13 12.81
N ARG A 42 18.22 9.28 11.84
CA ARG A 42 17.56 8.00 12.09
C ARG A 42 18.57 6.92 12.46
N LYS A 43 18.16 5.96 13.29
CA LYS A 43 18.95 4.79 13.70
C LYS A 43 18.15 3.50 13.55
N ASP A 44 18.85 2.38 13.69
CA ASP A 44 18.24 1.05 13.77
C ASP A 44 17.21 1.01 14.91
N SER A 45 16.02 0.50 14.62
CA SER A 45 14.90 0.46 15.57
C SER A 45 14.01 -0.75 15.35
N ALA A 46 13.18 -1.10 16.35
CA ALA A 46 12.17 -2.17 16.23
C ALA A 46 12.74 -3.52 15.74
N LEU A 47 13.94 -3.88 16.23
CA LEU A 47 14.71 -5.05 15.79
C LEU A 47 14.16 -6.38 16.32
N ASN A 48 13.12 -6.34 17.15
CA ASN A 48 12.48 -7.50 17.76
C ASN A 48 11.04 -7.71 17.24
N ASP A 49 10.62 -6.95 16.24
CA ASP A 49 9.26 -7.03 15.70
C ASP A 49 8.96 -8.43 15.14
N GLY A 50 7.81 -8.98 15.55
CA GLY A 50 7.33 -10.31 15.15
C GLY A 50 7.79 -11.47 16.05
N GLN A 51 8.57 -11.21 17.10
CA GLN A 51 9.00 -12.25 18.05
C GLN A 51 7.81 -12.98 18.73
N ASP A 52 6.73 -12.25 19.01
CA ASP A 52 5.50 -12.77 19.62
C ASP A 52 4.74 -13.78 18.74
N ILE A 53 4.95 -13.72 17.42
CA ILE A 53 4.37 -14.64 16.44
C ILE A 53 5.43 -15.53 15.76
N HIS A 54 6.67 -15.53 16.26
CA HIS A 54 7.80 -16.28 15.70
C HIS A 54 8.08 -16.00 14.21
N MET A 55 7.93 -14.74 13.78
CA MET A 55 8.23 -14.26 12.43
C MET A 55 9.24 -13.12 12.49
N ASP A 56 10.09 -13.00 11.46
CA ASP A 56 10.89 -11.77 11.27
C ASP A 56 10.01 -10.69 10.66
N MET A 57 9.60 -9.71 11.47
CA MET A 57 8.84 -8.53 11.03
C MET A 57 9.67 -7.24 11.18
N VAL A 58 11.00 -7.36 11.14
CA VAL A 58 11.92 -6.21 11.09
C VAL A 58 11.92 -5.61 9.67
N GLY A 59 11.84 -4.28 9.57
CA GLY A 59 11.75 -3.54 8.29
C GLY A 59 10.45 -2.76 8.16
N GLY A 60 10.09 -2.40 6.93
CA GLY A 60 8.86 -1.66 6.64
C GLY A 60 8.93 -0.18 7.03
N TYR A 61 7.80 0.50 6.99
CA TYR A 61 7.69 1.93 7.31
C TYR A 61 6.92 2.17 8.59
N TYR A 62 7.33 3.17 9.37
CA TYR A 62 6.42 3.79 10.33
C TYR A 62 5.39 4.63 9.60
N ASP A 63 4.15 4.60 10.07
CA ASP A 63 3.01 5.14 9.35
C ASP A 63 3.07 6.68 9.25
N ALA A 64 3.21 7.37 10.38
CA ALA A 64 3.15 8.81 10.43
C ALA A 64 4.23 9.40 11.36
N GLY A 65 3.82 10.13 12.39
CA GLY A 65 4.71 10.61 13.46
C GLY A 65 4.84 9.63 14.63
N ASP A 66 4.14 8.50 14.54
CA ASP A 66 4.14 7.40 15.49
C ASP A 66 5.14 6.31 15.07
N ASN A 67 5.22 5.23 15.84
CA ASN A 67 6.08 4.09 15.53
C ASN A 67 5.29 2.81 15.22
N VAL A 68 3.99 2.93 14.94
CA VAL A 68 3.15 1.81 14.49
C VAL A 68 3.40 1.53 13.00
N LYS A 69 3.38 0.25 12.64
CA LYS A 69 3.40 -0.19 11.23
C LYS A 69 1.98 -0.57 10.82
N PHE A 70 1.18 0.39 10.39
CA PHE A 70 -0.14 0.11 9.81
C PHE A 70 0.01 -0.39 8.37
N HIS A 71 -0.32 -1.65 8.09
CA HIS A 71 0.02 -2.22 6.78
C HIS A 71 -0.95 -1.78 5.68
N PHE A 72 -2.19 -1.43 6.01
CA PHE A 72 -3.17 -0.98 5.02
C PHE A 72 -2.74 0.32 4.31
N PRO A 73 -2.46 1.44 5.03
CA PRO A 73 -1.90 2.65 4.40
C PRO A 73 -0.48 2.46 3.85
N MET A 74 0.35 1.61 4.46
CA MET A 74 1.68 1.29 3.92
C MET A 74 1.61 0.57 2.56
N ALA A 75 0.64 -0.34 2.41
CA ALA A 75 0.43 -1.08 1.17
C ALA A 75 -0.07 -0.13 0.07
N PHE A 76 -1.07 0.71 0.37
CA PHE A 76 -1.52 1.77 -0.53
C PHE A 76 -0.38 2.67 -0.98
N THR A 77 0.43 3.14 -0.02
CA THR A 77 1.60 3.98 -0.29
C THR A 77 2.60 3.28 -1.21
N THR A 78 2.85 1.98 -1.00
CA THR A 78 3.75 1.18 -1.84
C THR A 78 3.18 1.01 -3.24
N THR A 79 1.88 0.75 -3.38
CA THR A 79 1.18 0.72 -4.67
C THR A 79 1.34 2.05 -5.41
N MET A 80 1.17 3.17 -4.72
CA MET A 80 1.28 4.51 -5.32
C MET A 80 2.72 4.88 -5.72
N LEU A 81 3.72 4.49 -4.93
CA LEU A 81 5.13 4.64 -5.31
C LEU A 81 5.44 3.85 -6.57
N ALA A 82 5.01 2.58 -6.63
CA ALA A 82 5.17 1.73 -7.80
C ALA A 82 4.44 2.30 -9.02
N TRP A 83 3.18 2.71 -8.88
CA TRP A 83 2.42 3.32 -9.96
C TRP A 83 3.10 4.58 -10.50
N SER A 84 3.62 5.43 -9.61
CA SER A 84 4.37 6.63 -9.99
C SER A 84 5.61 6.30 -10.83
N VAL A 85 6.36 5.26 -10.48
CA VAL A 85 7.52 4.80 -11.27
C VAL A 85 7.08 4.23 -12.61
N ILE A 86 5.97 3.48 -12.67
CA ILE A 86 5.44 2.92 -13.92
C ILE A 86 5.05 4.02 -14.91
N GLU A 87 4.35 5.06 -14.45
CA GLU A 87 3.84 6.12 -15.33
C GLU A 87 4.87 7.21 -15.63
N PHE A 88 5.73 7.52 -14.65
CA PHE A 88 6.56 8.72 -14.68
C PHE A 88 8.05 8.47 -14.40
N GLY A 89 8.50 7.21 -14.34
CA GLY A 89 9.89 6.87 -14.00
C GLY A 89 10.93 7.59 -14.86
N ASP A 90 10.68 7.70 -16.18
CA ASP A 90 11.57 8.40 -17.13
C ASP A 90 11.72 9.91 -16.83
N LYS A 91 10.81 10.49 -16.04
CA LYS A 91 10.83 11.90 -15.64
C LYS A 91 11.47 12.13 -14.27
N MET A 92 11.84 11.08 -13.54
CA MET A 92 12.39 11.18 -12.18
C MET A 92 13.91 11.45 -12.17
N GLY A 93 14.61 11.31 -13.30
CA GLY A 93 16.05 11.58 -13.37
C GLY A 93 16.86 10.76 -12.36
N SER A 94 17.74 11.41 -11.59
CA SER A 94 18.54 10.74 -10.55
C SER A 94 17.73 10.22 -9.37
N ASP A 95 16.50 10.69 -9.19
CA ASP A 95 15.63 10.26 -8.09
C ASP A 95 14.98 8.89 -8.33
N LEU A 96 15.01 8.39 -9.58
CA LEU A 96 14.42 7.11 -9.94
C LEU A 96 14.99 5.95 -9.12
N GLN A 97 16.31 5.94 -8.88
CA GLN A 97 16.94 4.91 -8.06
C GLN A 97 16.41 4.93 -6.61
N TYR A 98 16.27 6.11 -6.02
CA TYR A 98 15.77 6.23 -4.65
C TYR A 98 14.27 5.87 -4.57
N ALA A 99 13.49 6.13 -5.62
CA ALA A 99 12.12 5.64 -5.72
C ALA A 99 12.07 4.10 -5.74
N PHE A 100 12.95 3.44 -6.52
CA PHE A 100 13.08 1.98 -6.48
C PHE A 100 13.48 1.45 -5.10
N GLU A 101 14.42 2.10 -4.42
CA GLU A 101 14.80 1.73 -3.06
C GLU A 101 13.64 1.91 -2.06
N ALA A 102 12.82 2.94 -2.25
CA ALA A 102 11.63 3.17 -1.42
C ALA A 102 10.56 2.08 -1.64
N ILE A 103 10.30 1.70 -2.89
CA ILE A 103 9.38 0.60 -3.23
C ILE A 103 9.90 -0.71 -2.64
N ARG A 104 11.18 -1.03 -2.87
CA ARG A 104 11.80 -2.28 -2.40
C ARG A 104 11.72 -2.43 -0.88
N TRP A 105 11.90 -1.34 -0.12
CA TRP A 105 11.79 -1.37 1.34
C TRP A 105 10.40 -1.80 1.81
N GLY A 106 9.34 -1.34 1.13
CA GLY A 106 7.96 -1.75 1.40
C GLY A 106 7.69 -3.18 0.95
N THR A 107 8.13 -3.56 -0.26
CA THR A 107 7.86 -4.89 -0.79
C THR A 107 8.65 -6.00 -0.11
N ASP A 108 9.89 -5.78 0.29
CA ASP A 108 10.67 -6.74 1.10
C ASP A 108 9.96 -7.01 2.42
N TYR A 109 9.39 -5.98 3.03
CA TYR A 109 8.59 -6.12 4.24
C TYR A 109 7.30 -6.92 3.99
N PHE A 110 6.55 -6.64 2.91
CA PHE A 110 5.35 -7.41 2.59
C PHE A 110 5.63 -8.86 2.19
N LEU A 111 6.79 -9.16 1.61
CA LEU A 111 7.24 -10.53 1.39
C LEU A 111 7.44 -11.29 2.71
N LYS A 112 7.88 -10.62 3.79
CA LYS A 112 7.94 -11.21 5.13
C LYS A 112 6.54 -11.35 5.74
N ALA A 113 5.72 -10.29 5.67
CA ALA A 113 4.36 -10.25 6.23
C ALA A 113 3.42 -11.32 5.68
N THR A 114 3.75 -11.90 4.52
CA THR A 114 2.92 -12.87 3.79
C THR A 114 3.67 -14.18 3.51
N ILE A 115 4.78 -14.45 4.21
CA ILE A 115 5.64 -15.62 3.95
C ILE A 115 4.99 -16.94 4.36
N ILE A 116 4.16 -16.94 5.41
CA ILE A 116 3.47 -18.12 5.89
C ILE A 116 2.14 -18.26 5.14
N PRO A 117 1.86 -19.41 4.49
CA PRO A 117 0.59 -19.62 3.80
C PRO A 117 -0.61 -19.38 4.72
N ASN A 118 -1.63 -18.69 4.19
CA ASN A 118 -2.88 -18.34 4.90
C ASN A 118 -2.71 -17.44 6.15
N ILE A 119 -1.55 -16.81 6.32
CA ILE A 119 -1.32 -15.77 7.33
C ILE A 119 -0.87 -14.50 6.62
N VAL A 120 -1.54 -13.39 6.93
CA VAL A 120 -1.15 -12.05 6.49
C VAL A 120 -0.99 -11.18 7.73
N VAL A 121 0.23 -10.75 8.03
CA VAL A 121 0.45 -9.76 9.10
C VAL A 121 -0.08 -8.42 8.59
N ALA A 122 -0.93 -7.77 9.38
CA ALA A 122 -1.63 -6.54 9.01
C ALA A 122 -1.20 -5.34 9.86
N GLN A 123 -0.57 -5.56 11.01
CA GLN A 123 -0.04 -4.50 11.85
C GLN A 123 1.04 -5.00 12.80
N ILE A 124 2.01 -4.13 13.11
CA ILE A 124 2.96 -4.32 14.20
C ILE A 124 2.94 -3.07 15.08
N GLY A 125 2.76 -3.25 16.38
CA GLY A 125 2.59 -2.16 17.34
C GLY A 125 1.18 -2.05 17.88
N ASN A 126 1.03 -2.01 19.19
CA ASN A 126 -0.21 -1.60 19.81
C ASN A 126 -0.33 -0.07 19.73
N PRO A 127 -1.32 0.47 19.00
CA PRO A 127 -1.34 1.89 18.66
C PRO A 127 -1.64 2.78 19.88
N ASN A 128 -2.48 2.31 20.81
CA ASN A 128 -2.77 3.06 22.03
C ASN A 128 -1.55 3.17 22.94
N SER A 129 -0.78 2.09 23.09
CA SER A 129 0.47 2.11 23.85
C SER A 129 1.52 2.99 23.19
N ASP A 130 1.64 2.92 21.86
CA ASP A 130 2.59 3.70 21.06
C ASP A 130 2.30 5.20 21.17
N HIS A 131 1.04 5.60 20.96
CA HIS A 131 0.62 7.01 21.01
C HIS A 131 0.58 7.59 22.42
N GLY A 132 0.56 6.72 23.44
CA GLY A 132 0.66 7.11 24.85
C GLY A 132 2.06 7.60 25.25
N CYS A 133 3.09 7.39 24.41
CA CYS A 133 4.46 7.81 24.69
C CYS A 133 5.11 8.48 23.47
N SER A 134 5.87 9.56 23.70
CA SER A 134 6.64 10.22 22.62
C SER A 134 8.10 9.82 22.71
N GLU A 135 8.48 8.86 21.88
CA GLU A 135 9.80 8.23 21.94
C GLU A 135 10.49 8.26 20.58
N ARG A 136 11.84 8.32 20.61
CA ARG A 136 12.61 8.00 19.42
C ARG A 136 12.41 6.51 19.10
N PRO A 137 12.31 6.12 17.82
CA PRO A 137 12.09 4.73 17.46
C PRO A 137 13.14 3.77 18.05
N GLU A 138 14.39 4.20 18.17
CA GLU A 138 15.48 3.37 18.73
C GLU A 138 15.41 3.16 20.25
N ASP A 139 14.60 3.93 20.98
CA ASP A 139 14.47 3.86 22.44
C ASP A 139 13.14 3.22 22.88
N MET A 140 12.31 2.78 21.94
CA MET A 140 10.96 2.30 22.25
C MET A 140 10.93 1.14 23.24
N ASP A 141 10.08 1.25 24.26
CA ASP A 141 9.75 0.17 25.20
C ASP A 141 8.26 -0.23 25.20
N THR A 142 7.45 0.44 24.37
CA THR A 142 6.02 0.17 24.18
C THR A 142 5.75 -1.19 23.51
N SER A 143 4.54 -1.72 23.68
CA SER A 143 4.16 -3.01 23.11
C SER A 143 4.20 -3.01 21.57
N ARG A 144 5.02 -3.90 21.01
CA ARG A 144 5.17 -4.13 19.56
C ARG A 144 4.35 -5.33 19.07
N GLN A 145 3.20 -5.60 19.70
CA GLN A 145 2.31 -6.71 19.37
C GLN A 145 2.02 -6.81 17.86
N ALA A 146 2.05 -8.02 17.33
CA ALA A 146 1.66 -8.31 15.96
C ALA A 146 0.17 -8.62 15.85
N TYR A 147 -0.49 -8.03 14.87
CA TYR A 147 -1.86 -8.34 14.47
C TYR A 147 -1.84 -8.98 13.08
N TYR A 148 -2.47 -10.14 12.94
CA TYR A 148 -2.43 -10.91 11.72
C TYR A 148 -3.78 -11.53 11.39
N LEU A 149 -3.98 -11.78 10.11
CA LEU A 149 -5.18 -12.30 9.50
C LEU A 149 -5.00 -13.78 9.21
N THR A 150 -6.11 -14.51 9.28
CA THR A 150 -6.17 -15.94 8.97
C THR A 150 -7.48 -16.24 8.24
N GLN A 151 -7.68 -17.49 7.81
CA GLN A 151 -8.94 -17.92 7.19
C GLN A 151 -10.17 -17.66 8.08
N ASN A 152 -10.02 -17.71 9.41
CA ASN A 152 -11.09 -17.49 10.39
C ASN A 152 -11.17 -16.04 10.89
N LYS A 153 -10.15 -15.24 10.58
CA LYS A 153 -10.03 -13.82 10.91
C LYS A 153 -9.57 -13.07 9.64
N PRO A 154 -10.44 -13.00 8.61
CA PRO A 154 -10.07 -12.45 7.31
C PRO A 154 -9.91 -10.93 7.34
N GLY A 155 -9.26 -10.40 6.31
CA GLY A 155 -9.13 -8.96 6.07
C GLY A 155 -8.83 -8.74 4.61
N SER A 156 -9.89 -8.77 3.79
CA SER A 156 -9.80 -8.74 2.33
C SER A 156 -9.21 -7.44 1.82
N GLU A 157 -9.55 -6.32 2.46
CA GLU A 157 -9.09 -4.98 2.11
C GLU A 157 -7.56 -4.89 2.18
N VAL A 158 -6.97 -5.01 3.37
CA VAL A 158 -5.52 -4.93 3.57
C VAL A 158 -4.77 -6.03 2.81
N SER A 159 -5.32 -7.25 2.73
CA SER A 159 -4.67 -8.34 1.99
C SER A 159 -4.64 -8.04 0.48
N SER A 160 -5.75 -7.54 -0.08
CA SER A 160 -5.80 -7.21 -1.50
C SER A 160 -4.99 -5.96 -1.85
N GLU A 161 -4.88 -4.98 -0.95
CA GLU A 161 -3.98 -3.84 -1.15
C GLU A 161 -2.50 -4.27 -1.10
N ILE A 162 -2.13 -5.20 -0.22
CA ILE A 162 -0.77 -5.80 -0.24
C ILE A 162 -0.53 -6.52 -1.57
N ALA A 163 -1.52 -7.26 -2.07
CA ALA A 163 -1.42 -7.88 -3.39
C ALA A 163 -1.26 -6.85 -4.52
N ALA A 164 -2.00 -5.74 -4.48
CA ALA A 164 -1.86 -4.63 -5.42
C ALA A 164 -0.46 -4.00 -5.36
N ALA A 165 0.07 -3.75 -4.17
CA ALA A 165 1.41 -3.21 -3.95
C ALA A 165 2.48 -4.11 -4.57
N LEU A 166 2.42 -5.41 -4.32
CA LEU A 166 3.36 -6.39 -4.86
C LEU A 166 3.21 -6.52 -6.40
N ALA A 167 1.98 -6.54 -6.91
CA ALA A 167 1.71 -6.63 -8.35
C ALA A 167 2.20 -5.38 -9.10
N ALA A 168 1.86 -4.17 -8.65
CA ALA A 168 2.35 -2.93 -9.23
C ALA A 168 3.89 -2.87 -9.17
N SER A 169 4.48 -3.23 -8.04
CA SER A 169 5.94 -3.23 -7.88
C SER A 169 6.62 -4.24 -8.81
N SER A 170 6.01 -5.40 -9.09
CA SER A 170 6.56 -6.34 -10.07
C SER A 170 6.71 -5.70 -11.45
N ILE A 171 5.72 -4.90 -11.90
CA ILE A 171 5.81 -4.16 -13.16
C ILE A 171 6.95 -3.14 -13.11
N ALA A 172 7.06 -2.37 -12.02
CA ALA A 172 8.11 -1.37 -11.85
C ALA A 172 9.51 -1.99 -11.95
N PHE A 173 9.74 -3.16 -11.33
CA PHE A 173 11.02 -3.86 -11.37
C PHE A 173 11.26 -4.73 -12.61
N SER A 174 10.26 -4.96 -13.46
CA SER A 174 10.34 -5.92 -14.57
C SER A 174 11.57 -5.78 -15.48
N LYS A 175 12.03 -4.55 -15.73
CA LYS A 175 13.20 -4.25 -16.57
C LYS A 175 14.52 -4.17 -15.81
N THR A 176 14.48 -3.84 -14.52
CA THR A 176 15.67 -3.56 -13.69
C THR A 176 16.09 -4.75 -12.84
N ASP A 177 15.14 -5.59 -12.43
CA ASP A 177 15.33 -6.79 -11.63
C ASP A 177 14.20 -7.82 -11.91
N GLY A 178 14.35 -8.56 -13.00
CA GLY A 178 13.34 -9.53 -13.44
C GLY A 178 13.14 -10.70 -12.46
N GLN A 179 14.18 -11.09 -11.71
CA GLN A 179 14.05 -12.16 -10.70
C GLN A 179 13.18 -11.69 -9.54
N TYR A 180 13.45 -10.50 -9.00
CA TYR A 180 12.64 -9.92 -7.94
C TYR A 180 11.21 -9.65 -8.40
N SER A 181 11.03 -9.11 -9.62
CA SER A 181 9.73 -8.94 -10.26
C SER A 181 8.90 -10.23 -10.22
N ASN A 182 9.49 -11.38 -10.59
CA ASN A 182 8.80 -12.66 -10.56
C ASN A 182 8.41 -13.09 -9.14
N VAL A 183 9.29 -12.90 -8.15
CA VAL A 183 9.00 -13.19 -6.74
C VAL A 183 7.81 -12.35 -6.26
N LEU A 184 7.80 -11.05 -6.57
CA LEU A 184 6.72 -10.15 -6.22
C LEU A 184 5.39 -10.56 -6.85
N LEU A 185 5.39 -10.85 -8.16
CA LEU A 185 4.16 -11.25 -8.86
C LEU A 185 3.62 -12.58 -8.34
N THR A 186 4.49 -13.57 -8.09
CA THR A 186 4.07 -14.85 -7.50
C THR A 186 3.43 -14.63 -6.13
N ARG A 187 4.04 -13.81 -5.26
CA ARG A 187 3.45 -13.52 -3.95
C ARG A 187 2.14 -12.74 -4.08
N ALA A 188 2.07 -11.76 -4.97
CA ALA A 188 0.86 -10.97 -5.19
C ALA A 188 -0.35 -11.85 -5.51
N LYS A 189 -0.18 -12.85 -6.39
CA LYS A 189 -1.23 -13.83 -6.72
C LYS A 189 -1.69 -14.62 -5.50
N GLN A 190 -0.74 -15.14 -4.70
CA GLN A 190 -1.05 -15.90 -3.49
C GLN A 190 -1.82 -15.09 -2.44
N VAL A 191 -1.42 -13.83 -2.24
CA VAL A 191 -2.05 -12.95 -1.26
C VAL A 191 -3.45 -12.53 -1.73
N PHE A 192 -3.62 -12.27 -3.02
CA PHE A 192 -4.94 -11.98 -3.60
C PHE A 192 -5.88 -13.19 -3.49
N ASP A 193 -5.38 -14.40 -3.76
CA ASP A 193 -6.16 -15.62 -3.60
C ASP A 193 -6.64 -15.78 -2.14
N PHE A 194 -5.78 -15.51 -1.16
CA PHE A 194 -6.19 -15.46 0.25
C PHE A 194 -7.30 -14.42 0.49
N ALA A 195 -7.09 -13.18 0.02
CA ALA A 195 -8.04 -12.08 0.20
C ALA A 195 -9.43 -12.37 -0.39
N ASN A 196 -9.45 -12.99 -1.58
CA ASN A 196 -10.67 -13.26 -2.32
C ASN A 196 -11.39 -14.54 -1.89
N ASN A 197 -10.65 -15.57 -1.44
CA ASN A 197 -11.24 -16.83 -0.98
C ASN A 197 -11.75 -16.75 0.46
N TYR A 198 -11.13 -15.93 1.31
CA TYR A 198 -11.53 -15.71 2.70
C TYR A 198 -11.99 -14.27 2.88
N ARG A 199 -13.25 -14.00 2.48
CA ARG A 199 -13.78 -12.64 2.48
C ARG A 199 -14.24 -12.18 3.85
N GLY A 200 -13.81 -10.98 4.25
CA GLY A 200 -14.30 -10.30 5.45
C GLY A 200 -13.45 -9.11 5.81
N SER A 201 -14.00 -8.23 6.67
CA SER A 201 -13.32 -7.01 7.07
C SER A 201 -12.31 -7.27 8.17
N TYR A 202 -11.16 -6.63 8.06
CA TYR A 202 -10.13 -6.67 9.09
C TYR A 202 -10.54 -5.91 10.35
N ASN A 203 -11.53 -4.99 10.27
CA ASN A 203 -12.14 -4.37 11.43
C ASN A 203 -12.78 -5.40 12.37
N ASP A 204 -13.37 -6.46 11.82
CA ASP A 204 -13.97 -7.55 12.60
C ASP A 204 -12.92 -8.51 13.16
N SER A 205 -11.77 -8.61 12.49
CA SER A 205 -10.72 -9.59 12.80
C SER A 205 -9.68 -9.08 13.78
N ILE A 206 -9.23 -7.83 13.60
CA ILE A 206 -8.17 -7.17 14.36
C ILE A 206 -8.53 -5.71 14.71
N GLY A 207 -9.82 -5.43 14.89
CA GLY A 207 -10.33 -4.06 15.13
C GLY A 207 -9.71 -3.34 16.31
N ASP A 208 -9.16 -4.05 17.30
CA ASP A 208 -8.40 -3.50 18.43
C ASP A 208 -7.02 -2.94 18.04
N GLY A 209 -6.45 -3.44 16.94
CA GLY A 209 -5.26 -2.88 16.30
C GLY A 209 -5.60 -1.82 15.26
N ALA A 210 -6.62 -2.05 14.44
CA ALA A 210 -6.95 -1.21 13.28
C ALA A 210 -7.74 0.07 13.64
N CYS A 211 -8.77 -0.06 14.47
CA CYS A 211 -9.68 1.02 14.83
C CYS A 211 -9.31 1.64 16.20
N PRO A 212 -9.47 2.97 16.38
CA PRO A 212 -10.09 3.96 15.50
C PRO A 212 -9.17 4.56 14.41
N PHE A 213 -7.99 4.00 14.17
CA PHE A 213 -6.94 4.63 13.36
C PHE A 213 -7.18 4.52 11.85
N TYR A 214 -7.15 3.31 11.32
CA TYR A 214 -7.28 3.01 9.89
C TYR A 214 -8.49 2.10 9.61
N CYS A 215 -9.64 2.33 10.24
CA CYS A 215 -10.81 1.49 10.02
C CYS A 215 -11.20 1.38 8.54
N ASP A 216 -11.60 0.18 8.11
CA ASP A 216 -12.28 0.00 6.82
C ASP A 216 -13.67 0.66 6.88
N PHE A 217 -13.88 1.75 6.11
CA PHE A 217 -15.19 2.37 5.97
C PHE A 217 -15.87 2.02 4.65
N ASN A 218 -15.12 1.77 3.57
CA ASN A 218 -15.64 1.57 2.22
C ASN A 218 -15.94 0.11 1.86
N GLY A 219 -15.47 -0.83 2.67
CA GLY A 219 -15.46 -2.25 2.34
C GLY A 219 -14.24 -2.68 1.60
N TYR A 220 -14.19 -3.98 1.34
CA TYR A 220 -13.07 -4.61 0.66
C TYR A 220 -13.28 -4.82 -0.85
N MET A 221 -14.46 -4.50 -1.38
CA MET A 221 -14.76 -4.84 -2.77
C MET A 221 -13.97 -3.96 -3.74
N ASP A 222 -13.76 -2.68 -3.42
CA ASP A 222 -12.87 -1.83 -4.19
C ASP A 222 -11.42 -2.30 -4.09
N GLU A 223 -10.91 -2.74 -2.94
CA GLU A 223 -9.57 -3.33 -2.86
C GLU A 223 -9.46 -4.62 -3.66
N LEU A 224 -10.48 -5.49 -3.67
CA LEU A 224 -10.47 -6.71 -4.48
C LEU A 224 -10.47 -6.38 -5.98
N ILE A 225 -11.24 -5.38 -6.42
CA ILE A 225 -11.24 -4.94 -7.82
C ILE A 225 -9.90 -4.28 -8.17
N TRP A 226 -9.37 -3.45 -7.28
CA TRP A 226 -8.07 -2.78 -7.42
C TRP A 226 -6.91 -3.78 -7.53
N GLY A 227 -6.84 -4.74 -6.61
CA GLY A 227 -5.85 -5.82 -6.63
C GLY A 227 -5.95 -6.68 -7.89
N ALA A 228 -7.17 -7.04 -8.32
CA ALA A 228 -7.39 -7.75 -9.57
C ALA A 228 -6.95 -6.94 -10.79
N ALA A 229 -7.25 -5.63 -10.84
CA ALA A 229 -6.83 -4.76 -11.93
C ALA A 229 -5.30 -4.67 -12.05
N TRP A 230 -4.58 -4.55 -10.93
CA TRP A 230 -3.12 -4.58 -10.91
C TRP A 230 -2.54 -5.93 -11.30
N LEU A 231 -3.10 -7.02 -10.80
CA LEU A 231 -2.68 -8.37 -11.18
C LEU A 231 -2.91 -8.65 -12.66
N TYR A 232 -4.02 -8.17 -13.23
CA TYR A 232 -4.24 -8.21 -14.67
C TYR A 232 -3.17 -7.40 -15.42
N LYS A 233 -2.91 -6.14 -15.02
CA LYS A 233 -1.87 -5.30 -15.64
C LYS A 233 -0.48 -5.93 -15.55
N ALA A 234 -0.18 -6.67 -14.48
CA ALA A 234 1.12 -7.31 -14.25
C ALA A 234 1.30 -8.66 -14.94
N SER A 235 0.22 -9.44 -15.13
CA SER A 235 0.31 -10.83 -15.59
C SER A 235 -0.39 -11.12 -16.91
N ASN A 236 -1.25 -10.21 -17.38
CA ASN A 236 -2.16 -10.42 -18.52
C ASN A 236 -3.09 -11.66 -18.35
N ASP A 237 -3.30 -12.12 -17.12
CA ASP A 237 -4.18 -13.26 -16.82
C ASP A 237 -5.65 -12.83 -16.84
N GLN A 238 -6.37 -13.35 -17.82
CA GLN A 238 -7.76 -13.01 -18.12
C GLN A 238 -8.73 -13.27 -16.95
N THR A 239 -8.35 -14.14 -16.00
CA THR A 239 -9.12 -14.43 -14.79
C THR A 239 -9.34 -13.16 -13.96
N TYR A 240 -8.30 -12.33 -13.80
CA TYR A 240 -8.39 -11.09 -13.02
C TYR A 240 -9.22 -10.02 -13.73
N TRP A 241 -9.11 -9.88 -15.06
CA TRP A 241 -9.97 -8.93 -15.80
C TRP A 241 -11.45 -9.36 -15.79
N ASN A 242 -11.70 -10.67 -15.85
CA ASN A 242 -13.07 -11.18 -15.70
C ASN A 242 -13.61 -10.90 -14.30
N PHE A 243 -12.79 -11.01 -13.26
CA PHE A 243 -13.16 -10.59 -11.90
C PHE A 243 -13.53 -9.11 -11.85
N VAL A 244 -12.70 -8.22 -12.40
CA VAL A 244 -12.97 -6.78 -12.46
C VAL A 244 -14.32 -6.51 -13.13
N LYS A 245 -14.53 -7.00 -14.36
CA LYS A 245 -15.79 -6.76 -15.09
C LYS A 245 -17.04 -7.25 -14.35
N SER A 246 -16.94 -8.40 -13.68
CA SER A 246 -18.09 -8.98 -12.96
C SER A 246 -18.42 -8.25 -11.67
N ASN A 247 -17.48 -7.49 -11.09
CA ASN A 247 -17.64 -6.87 -9.78
C ASN A 247 -17.60 -5.34 -9.81
N ILE A 248 -17.16 -4.69 -10.89
CA ILE A 248 -17.00 -3.23 -10.98
C ILE A 248 -18.26 -2.44 -10.60
N GLN A 249 -19.45 -2.99 -10.84
CA GLN A 249 -20.72 -2.33 -10.47
C GLN A 249 -21.02 -2.39 -8.96
N SER A 250 -20.37 -3.27 -8.19
CA SER A 250 -20.66 -3.42 -6.75
C SER A 250 -20.19 -2.24 -5.92
N ILE A 251 -19.30 -1.40 -6.46
CA ILE A 251 -18.72 -0.26 -5.76
C ILE A 251 -19.44 1.07 -6.05
N GLU A 252 -20.32 1.13 -7.05
CA GLU A 252 -20.97 2.39 -7.43
C GLU A 252 -22.17 2.78 -6.53
N PHE A 253 -22.71 1.85 -5.71
CA PHE A 253 -23.99 2.05 -4.99
C PHE A 253 -24.11 1.34 -3.64
N SER A 254 -23.02 1.00 -2.96
CA SER A 254 -23.09 0.18 -1.75
C SER A 254 -23.19 1.00 -0.46
N SER A 255 -24.38 1.10 0.13
CA SER A 255 -24.50 1.28 1.59
C SER A 255 -24.09 -0.02 2.28
N ILE A 256 -23.21 0.09 3.26
CA ILE A 256 -22.53 -1.04 3.87
C ILE A 256 -22.57 -0.92 5.39
N VAL A 257 -22.77 -2.04 6.08
CA VAL A 257 -22.70 -2.08 7.54
C VAL A 257 -21.28 -2.46 7.94
N ARG A 258 -20.65 -1.63 8.77
CA ARG A 258 -19.29 -1.84 9.28
C ARG A 258 -19.29 -1.91 10.79
N ASN A 259 -18.35 -2.70 11.31
CA ASN A 259 -18.03 -2.69 12.72
C ASN A 259 -16.92 -1.67 12.96
N ILE A 260 -17.25 -0.57 13.64
CA ILE A 260 -16.31 0.49 13.99
C ILE A 260 -16.30 0.57 15.50
N ASN A 261 -15.17 0.21 16.11
CA ASN A 261 -15.00 0.18 17.57
C ASN A 261 -16.10 -0.62 18.31
N GLY A 262 -16.56 -1.73 17.74
CA GLY A 262 -17.62 -2.56 18.33
C GLY A 262 -19.04 -2.10 18.00
N PHE A 263 -19.21 -1.00 17.25
CA PHE A 263 -20.52 -0.49 16.85
C PHE A 263 -20.80 -0.78 15.38
N LYS A 264 -22.02 -1.24 15.09
CA LYS A 264 -22.50 -1.39 13.70
C LYS A 264 -22.90 -0.02 13.15
N VAL A 265 -22.13 0.49 12.21
CA VAL A 265 -22.35 1.78 11.54
C VAL A 265 -22.78 1.52 10.10
N LEU A 266 -23.84 2.19 9.65
CA LEU A 266 -24.19 2.25 8.23
C LEU A 266 -23.29 3.32 7.59
N ALA A 267 -22.30 2.88 6.81
CA ALA A 267 -21.50 3.76 5.98
C ALA A 267 -22.09 3.81 4.57
N ASN A 268 -22.16 5.00 4.00
CA ASN A 268 -22.28 5.14 2.56
C ASN A 268 -20.88 4.83 2.02
N GLY A 269 -20.74 3.83 1.15
CA GLY A 269 -19.45 3.51 0.54
C GLY A 269 -18.84 4.71 -0.19
N GLY A 270 -17.60 4.52 -0.66
CA GLY A 270 -16.80 5.57 -1.26
C GLY A 270 -17.47 6.28 -2.43
N SER A 271 -17.08 7.54 -2.65
CA SER A 271 -17.51 8.30 -3.83
C SER A 271 -16.72 7.89 -5.06
N PHE A 272 -17.32 7.97 -6.26
CA PHE A 272 -16.63 7.73 -7.53
C PHE A 272 -15.36 8.59 -7.72
N ALA A 273 -15.28 9.73 -7.03
CA ALA A 273 -14.17 10.68 -7.08
C ALA A 273 -13.15 10.49 -5.93
N GLU A 274 -13.41 9.58 -5.01
CA GLU A 274 -12.56 9.36 -3.85
C GLU A 274 -11.42 8.40 -4.18
N PHE A 275 -10.24 8.74 -3.67
CA PHE A 275 -9.05 7.92 -3.80
C PHE A 275 -8.10 8.14 -2.63
N GLY A 276 -7.78 7.05 -1.93
CA GLY A 276 -6.94 7.07 -0.75
C GLY A 276 -6.70 5.66 -0.20
N TRP A 277 -6.11 5.59 0.99
CA TRP A 277 -5.77 4.32 1.62
C TRP A 277 -7.01 3.44 1.89
N ASP A 278 -8.20 4.02 2.07
CA ASP A 278 -9.47 3.29 2.30
C ASP A 278 -10.36 3.19 1.06
N SER A 279 -10.20 4.05 0.05
CA SER A 279 -11.08 4.09 -1.13
C SER A 279 -10.28 3.99 -2.41
N LYS A 280 -10.58 3.02 -3.27
CA LYS A 280 -9.87 2.84 -4.56
C LYS A 280 -10.67 3.27 -5.78
N HIS A 281 -11.88 3.81 -5.60
CA HIS A 281 -12.86 4.10 -6.65
C HIS A 281 -12.27 4.89 -7.84
N ALA A 282 -11.73 6.09 -7.61
CA ALA A 282 -11.21 6.90 -8.73
C ALA A 282 -9.95 6.25 -9.36
N GLY A 283 -9.12 5.59 -8.55
CA GLY A 283 -7.95 4.85 -9.03
C GLY A 283 -8.31 3.68 -9.95
N ILE A 284 -9.33 2.90 -9.59
CA ILE A 284 -9.87 1.81 -10.41
C ILE A 284 -10.37 2.35 -11.74
N ASN A 285 -11.17 3.43 -11.72
CA ASN A 285 -11.70 4.04 -12.94
C ASN A 285 -10.59 4.44 -13.92
N VAL A 286 -9.52 5.08 -13.41
CA VAL A 286 -8.35 5.42 -14.22
C VAL A 286 -7.64 4.16 -14.74
N LEU A 287 -7.32 3.22 -13.86
CA LEU A 287 -6.53 2.03 -14.19
C LEU A 287 -7.22 1.13 -15.23
N VAL A 288 -8.53 0.91 -15.06
CA VAL A 288 -9.36 0.06 -15.93
C VAL A 288 -9.61 0.73 -17.29
N SER A 289 -9.69 2.07 -17.34
CA SER A 289 -9.85 2.79 -18.61
C SER A 289 -8.65 2.59 -19.54
N GLN A 290 -7.43 2.56 -19.00
CA GLN A 290 -6.20 2.35 -19.77
C GLN A 290 -6.13 0.96 -20.42
N VAL A 291 -6.67 -0.06 -19.74
CA VAL A 291 -6.72 -1.44 -20.22
C VAL A 291 -7.67 -1.58 -21.42
N SER A 292 -8.80 -0.89 -21.39
CA SER A 292 -9.85 -1.01 -22.42
C SER A 292 -9.42 -0.43 -23.77
N PHE A 293 -8.49 0.53 -23.81
CA PHE A 293 -7.95 1.08 -25.06
C PHE A 293 -6.99 0.14 -25.80
N ILE A 294 -6.41 -0.87 -25.14
CA ILE A 294 -5.50 -1.82 -25.79
C ILE A 294 -6.27 -2.86 -26.63
N VAL A 295 -7.56 -3.09 -26.35
CA VAL A 295 -8.36 -4.11 -27.06
C VAL A 295 -9.04 -3.57 -28.34
N VAL A 296 -9.07 -2.25 -28.56
CA VAL A 296 -9.76 -1.66 -29.72
C VAL A 296 -8.93 -1.66 -31.02
N HIS A 297 -7.66 -2.08 -30.99
CA HIS A 297 -6.78 -1.98 -32.17
C HIS A 297 -6.68 -3.20 -33.12
N CYS A 298 -7.57 -4.21 -33.01
CA CYS A 298 -7.56 -5.37 -33.92
C CYS A 298 -8.77 -5.51 -34.86
N PHE A 299 -9.57 -4.46 -35.08
CA PHE A 299 -10.54 -4.47 -36.19
C PHE A 299 -10.48 -3.16 -36.96
N SER A 300 -9.61 -3.12 -37.97
CA SER A 300 -9.62 -2.13 -39.05
C SER A 300 -8.90 -2.71 -40.26
N GLY A 301 -9.67 -3.09 -41.30
CA GLY A 301 -9.16 -3.48 -42.62
C GLY A 301 -9.30 -4.95 -42.94
#